data_AF-A0A1H0VHA0-F1
#
_entry.id   AF-A0A1H0VHA0-F1
#
_cell.length_a   1.000
_cell.length_b   1.000
_cell.length_c   1.000
_cell.angle_alpha   90.00
_cell.angle_beta   90.00
_cell.angle_gamma   90.00
#
_symmetry.space_group_name_H-M   'P 1'
#
loop_
_entity.id
_entity.type
_entity.pdbx_description
1 polymer ?
#
loop_
_entity_poly.entity_id
_entity_poly.type
_entity_poly.pdbx_seq_one_letter_code
_entity_poly.pdbx_strand_id
1 'polypeptide(L)'
;MVRVSPEAYNAVIGTYKNPVMGIGEAGLVAAVVFHAFGGMRIILIDFWKKGPKYHVQMLWGVLGLWAVVMIPFLFIHLSHVFGGH
;
A
#
# COMPACT_ATOMS: atom_id res chain seq x y z
N MET A 1 -15.22 -12.70 15.61
CA MET A 1 -15.33 -13.67 14.50
C MET A 1 -14.32 -14.81 14.64
N VAL A 2 -12.99 -14.56 14.62
CA VAL A 2 -11.98 -15.62 14.89
C VAL A 2 -12.20 -16.33 16.24
N ARG A 3 -12.61 -15.58 17.27
CA ARG A 3 -12.90 -16.10 18.62
C ARG A 3 -14.31 -16.72 18.78
N VAL A 4 -15.11 -16.77 17.71
CA VAL A 4 -16.53 -17.21 17.75
C VAL A 4 -16.69 -18.55 17.02
N SER A 5 -16.19 -18.67 15.79
CA SER A 5 -16.05 -19.94 15.06
C SER A 5 -14.89 -19.81 14.06
N PRO A 6 -13.82 -20.61 14.21
CA PRO A 6 -12.74 -20.68 13.25
C PRO A 6 -13.22 -21.02 11.83
N GLU A 7 -14.25 -21.86 11.70
CA GLU A 7 -14.82 -22.29 10.43
C GLU A 7 -15.48 -21.12 9.70
N ALA A 8 -16.28 -20.32 10.41
CA ALA A 8 -16.91 -19.13 9.85
C ALA A 8 -15.88 -18.09 9.40
N TYR A 9 -14.79 -17.92 10.15
CA TYR A 9 -13.69 -17.05 9.75
C TYR A 9 -12.98 -17.56 8.48
N ASN A 10 -12.66 -18.86 8.43
CA ASN A 10 -12.02 -19.48 7.28
C ASN A 10 -12.89 -19.40 6.02
N ALA A 11 -14.21 -19.57 6.16
CA ALA A 11 -15.16 -19.42 5.06
C ALA A 11 -15.11 -18.01 4.47
N VAL A 12 -15.13 -16.96 5.31
CA VAL A 12 -15.06 -15.57 4.85
C VAL A 12 -13.71 -15.26 4.19
N ILE A 13 -12.60 -15.61 4.83
CA ILE A 13 -11.27 -15.38 4.26
C ILE A 13 -11.08 -16.15 2.95
N GLY A 14 -11.66 -17.34 2.84
CA GLY A 14 -11.67 -18.12 1.59
C GLY A 14 -12.26 -17.35 0.41
N THR A 15 -13.27 -16.50 0.65
CA THR A 15 -13.88 -15.69 -0.41
C THR A 15 -12.95 -14.61 -0.96
N TYR A 16 -11.98 -14.14 -0.16
CA TYR A 16 -10.99 -13.15 -0.60
C TYR A 16 -9.81 -13.74 -1.37
N LYS A 17 -9.66 -15.07 -1.38
CA LYS A 17 -8.56 -15.74 -2.08
C LYS A 17 -8.84 -15.92 -3.57
N ASN A 18 -8.85 -14.82 -4.30
CA ASN A 18 -9.00 -14.84 -5.76
C ASN A 18 -8.20 -13.70 -6.42
N PRO A 19 -7.87 -13.80 -7.72
CA PRO A 19 -7.03 -12.82 -8.40
C PRO A 19 -7.60 -11.39 -8.42
N VAL A 20 -8.92 -11.22 -8.46
CA VAL A 20 -9.57 -9.90 -8.43
C VAL A 20 -9.29 -9.21 -7.10
N MET A 21 -9.45 -9.94 -6.00
CA MET A 21 -9.10 -9.44 -4.67
C MET A 21 -7.60 -9.21 -4.51
N GLY A 22 -6.75 -10.07 -5.08
CA GLY A 22 -5.30 -9.86 -5.08
C GLY A 22 -4.86 -8.56 -5.77
N ILE A 23 -5.49 -8.21 -6.90
CA ILE A 23 -5.27 -6.90 -7.56
C ILE A 23 -5.81 -5.76 -6.69
N GLY A 24 -6.99 -5.95 -6.08
CA GLY A 24 -7.59 -4.98 -5.16
C GLY A 24 -6.69 -4.69 -3.95
N GLU A 25 -6.10 -5.72 -3.35
CA GLU A 25 -5.12 -5.60 -2.27
C GLU A 25 -3.87 -4.84 -2.73
N ALA A 26 -3.35 -5.13 -3.93
CA ALA A 26 -2.22 -4.40 -4.49
C ALA A 26 -2.53 -2.89 -4.63
N GLY A 27 -3.71 -2.56 -5.14
CA GLY A 27 -4.19 -1.18 -5.25
C GLY A 27 -4.40 -0.51 -3.90
N LEU A 28 -4.94 -1.23 -2.91
CA LEU A 28 -5.13 -0.73 -1.55
C LEU A 28 -3.78 -0.40 -0.89
N VAL A 29 -2.80 -1.30 -0.97
CA VAL A 29 -1.45 -1.05 -0.43
C VAL A 29 -0.81 0.14 -1.14
N ALA A 30 -0.92 0.21 -2.48
CA ALA A 30 -0.44 1.35 -3.25
C ALA A 30 -1.01 2.69 -2.74
N ALA A 31 -2.32 2.75 -2.50
CA ALA A 31 -3.00 3.93 -1.99
C ALA A 31 -2.57 4.28 -0.56
N VAL A 32 -2.48 3.30 0.34
CA VAL A 32 -2.09 3.52 1.74
C VAL A 32 -0.64 3.99 1.85
N VAL A 33 0.28 3.38 1.10
CA VAL A 33 1.70 3.77 1.10
C VAL A 33 1.86 5.18 0.52
N PHE A 34 1.16 5.51 -0.56
CA PHE A 34 1.17 6.86 -1.12
C PHE A 34 0.58 7.88 -0.14
N HIS A 35 -0.52 7.54 0.53
CA HIS A 35 -1.14 8.38 1.55
C HIS A 35 -0.20 8.64 2.72
N ALA A 36 0.50 7.62 3.22
CA ALA A 36 1.44 7.77 4.33
C ALA A 36 2.61 8.70 3.96
N PHE A 37 3.27 8.47 2.81
CA PHE A 37 4.36 9.34 2.34
C PHE A 37 3.86 10.75 2.00
N GLY A 38 2.68 10.86 1.40
CA GLY A 38 2.02 12.13 1.10
C GLY A 38 1.71 12.93 2.36
N GLY A 39 1.19 12.28 3.41
CA GLY A 39 0.95 12.88 4.71
C GLY A 39 2.23 13.43 5.34
N MET A 40 3.32 12.65 5.32
CA MET A 40 4.62 13.14 5.79
C MET A 40 5.12 14.35 4.98
N ARG A 41 4.92 14.37 3.65
CA ARG A 41 5.23 15.54 2.83
C ARG A 41 4.45 16.77 3.27
N ILE A 42 3.14 16.66 3.52
CA ILE A 42 2.33 17.80 3.96
C ILE A 42 2.79 18.30 5.34
N ILE A 43 3.03 17.39 6.28
CA ILE A 43 3.60 17.74 7.60
C ILE A 43 4.92 18.51 7.43
N LEU A 44 5.82 18.06 6.56
CA LEU A 44 7.07 18.77 6.30
C LEU A 44 6.83 20.14 5.63
N ILE A 45 5.85 20.27 4.74
CA ILE A 45 5.52 21.55 4.12
C ILE A 45 5.03 22.56 5.17
N ASP A 46 4.16 22.12 6.07
CA ASP A 46 3.49 22.99 7.04
C ASP A 46 4.41 23.39 8.20
N PHE A 47 5.25 22.46 8.67
CA PHE A 47 6.02 22.65 9.90
C PHE A 47 7.51 22.94 9.68
N TRP A 48 8.04 22.81 8.45
CA TRP A 48 9.43 23.20 8.16
C TRP A 48 9.49 24.58 7.50
N LYS A 49 10.35 25.47 8.02
CA LYS A 49 10.54 26.84 7.48
C LYS A 49 10.83 26.89 5.97
N LYS A 50 11.45 25.85 5.39
CA LYS A 50 11.74 25.77 3.95
C LYS A 50 10.77 24.84 3.19
N GLY A 51 9.74 24.32 3.84
CA GLY A 51 8.75 23.40 3.29
C GLY A 51 8.17 23.87 1.95
N PRO A 52 7.58 25.08 1.88
CA PRO A 52 7.03 25.60 0.63
C PRO A 52 8.07 25.78 -0.48
N LYS A 53 9.35 26.00 -0.14
CA LYS A 53 10.43 26.14 -1.14
C LYS A 53 10.74 24.81 -1.84
N TYR A 54 10.60 23.68 -1.15
CA TYR A 54 11.02 22.37 -1.64
C TYR A 54 9.85 21.43 -1.96
N HIS A 55 8.62 21.94 -2.04
CA HIS A 55 7.41 21.11 -2.18
C HIS A 55 7.37 20.20 -3.43
N VAL A 56 8.04 20.60 -4.53
CA VAL A 56 8.18 19.81 -5.75
C VAL A 56 9.22 18.70 -5.57
N GLN A 57 10.38 19.01 -4.98
CA GLN A 57 11.42 18.03 -4.67
C GLN A 57 10.89 16.98 -3.70
N MET A 58 10.09 17.40 -2.71
CA MET A 58 9.39 16.49 -1.81
C MET A 58 8.40 15.59 -2.55
N LEU A 59 7.67 16.09 -3.55
CA LEU A 59 6.77 15.26 -4.35
C LEU A 59 7.55 14.17 -5.10
N TRP A 60 8.66 14.53 -5.74
CA TRP A 60 9.54 13.56 -6.40
C TRP A 60 10.16 12.57 -5.42
N GLY A 61 10.54 13.04 -4.22
CA GLY A 61 11.01 12.17 -3.14
C GLY A 61 9.94 11.17 -2.71
N VAL A 62 8.70 11.61 -2.52
CA VAL A 62 7.54 10.75 -2.21
C VAL A 62 7.32 9.70 -3.32
N LEU A 63 7.31 10.11 -4.59
CA LEU A 63 7.13 9.19 -5.71
C LEU A 63 8.28 8.18 -5.82
N GLY A 64 9.51 8.62 -5.59
CA GLY A 64 10.69 7.75 -5.58
C GLY A 64 10.64 6.73 -4.45
N LEU A 65 10.36 7.16 -3.22
CA LEU A 65 10.21 6.28 -2.06
C LEU A 65 9.04 5.31 -2.23
N TRP A 66 7.91 5.81 -2.72
CA TRP A 66 6.74 5.00 -3.04
C TRP A 66 7.11 3.91 -4.06
N ALA A 67 7.79 4.25 -5.15
CA ALA A 67 8.22 3.28 -6.15
C ALA A 67 9.21 2.25 -5.58
N VAL A 68 10.19 2.69 -4.79
CA VAL A 68 11.19 1.82 -4.13
C VAL A 68 10.52 0.77 -3.24
N VAL A 69 9.46 1.12 -2.53
CA VAL A 69 8.71 0.17 -1.69
C VAL A 69 7.72 -0.66 -2.52
N MET A 70 7.02 -0.04 -3.46
CA MET A 70 5.93 -0.68 -4.20
C MET A 70 6.44 -1.67 -5.25
N ILE A 71 7.54 -1.40 -5.94
CA ILE A 71 8.08 -2.31 -6.98
C ILE A 71 8.37 -3.72 -6.42
N PRO A 72 9.19 -3.89 -5.36
CA PRO A 72 9.45 -5.21 -4.80
C PRO A 72 8.19 -5.83 -4.19
N PHE A 73 7.33 -5.04 -3.55
CA PHE A 73 6.04 -5.52 -3.04
C PHE A 73 5.17 -6.10 -4.17
N LEU A 74 4.98 -5.35 -5.26
CA LEU A 74 4.15 -5.77 -6.39
C LEU A 74 4.72 -7.00 -7.07
N PHE A 75 6.04 -7.08 -7.25
CA PHE A 75 6.68 -8.25 -7.82
C PHE A 75 6.36 -9.51 -7.00
N ILE A 76 6.56 -9.46 -5.69
CA ILE A 76 6.30 -10.59 -4.80
C ILE A 76 4.80 -10.90 -4.73
N HIS A 77 3.97 -9.89 -4.45
CA HIS A 77 2.53 -10.03 -4.27
C HIS A 77 1.86 -10.60 -5.52
N LEU A 78 2.11 -10.02 -6.69
CA LEU A 78 1.50 -10.49 -7.93
C LEU A 78 2.03 -11.88 -8.34
N SER A 79 3.28 -12.23 -7.99
CA SER A 79 3.78 -13.59 -8.21
C SER A 79 3.02 -14.62 -7.37
N HIS A 80 2.60 -14.29 -6.15
CA HIS A 80 1.73 -15.19 -5.35
C HIS A 80 0.28 -15.22 -5.87
N VAL A 81 -0.23 -14.08 -6.33
CA VAL A 81 -1.61 -13.98 -6.85
C VAL A 81 -1.79 -14.77 -8.15
N PHE A 82 -0.80 -14.76 -9.04
CA PHE A 82 -0.90 -15.39 -10.37
C PHE A 82 -0.04 -16.65 -10.54
N GLY A 83 0.92 -16.90 -9.66
CA GLY A 83 1.87 -18.01 -9.78
C GLY A 83 1.27 -19.39 -9.55
N GLY A 84 0.04 -19.48 -9.05
CA GLY A 84 -0.65 -20.74 -8.77
C GLY A 84 0.05 -21.50 -7.63
N HIS A 85 -0.54 -21.43 -6.44
CA HIS A 85 -0.27 -22.37 -5.36
C HIS A 85 -1.53 -23.18 -5.09
#